data_AF-A0A1W9KNM6-F1
#
_entry.id   AF-A0A1W9KNM6-F1
#
_cell.length_a   1.000
_cell.length_b   1.000
_cell.length_c   1.000
_cell.angle_alpha   90.00
_cell.angle_beta   90.00
_cell.angle_gamma   90.00
#
_symmetry.space_group_name_H-M   'P 1'
#
loop_
_entity.id
_entity.type
_entity.pdbx_description
1 polymer ?
#
loop_
_entity_poly.entity_id
_entity_poly.type
_entity_poly.pdbx_seq_one_letter_code
_entity_poly.pdbx_strand_id
1 'polypeptide(L)' 'MDKSPNQLKTMQTETTQPQAFILKAKSGQWSWELHIDGELHQAGAGYDTEGDAIEGLYEANSHIEGINLVLSKDAGHAPL' A
#
# COMPACT_ATOMS: atom_id res chain seq x y z
N MET A 1 16.19 -34.77 29.21
CA MET A 1 17.24 -34.29 28.29
C MET A 1 16.52 -33.67 27.11
N ASP A 2 16.00 -32.46 27.32
CA ASP A 2 15.24 -31.70 26.34
C ASP A 2 16.17 -31.19 25.26
N LYS A 3 16.22 -31.92 24.15
CA LYS A 3 16.73 -31.37 22.90
C LYS A 3 15.59 -30.58 22.28
N SER A 4 15.48 -29.30 22.61
CA SER A 4 14.71 -28.34 21.83
C SER A 4 15.41 -28.19 20.47
N PRO A 5 14.81 -28.62 19.34
CA PRO A 5 15.30 -28.20 18.05
C PRO A 5 14.56 -26.92 17.69
N ASN A 6 15.34 -25.87 17.46
CA ASN A 6 15.11 -25.01 16.30
C ASN A 6 13.88 -24.08 16.36
N GLN A 7 13.95 -23.06 17.21
CA GLN A 7 13.30 -21.77 16.95
C GLN A 7 14.07 -21.03 15.83
N LEU A 8 14.24 -21.69 14.68
CA LEU A 8 14.70 -21.05 13.45
C LEU A 8 13.49 -20.34 12.88
N LYS A 9 13.24 -19.14 13.40
CA LYS A 9 12.75 -17.97 12.67
C LYS A 9 11.87 -18.37 11.49
N THR A 10 10.65 -18.83 11.79
CA THR A 10 9.57 -18.66 10.83
C THR A 10 9.46 -17.17 10.63
N MET A 11 10.12 -16.70 9.56
CA MET A 11 9.79 -15.45 8.89
C MET A 11 8.28 -15.52 8.77
N GLN A 12 7.60 -14.82 9.67
CA GLN A 12 6.20 -14.54 9.51
C GLN A 12 6.19 -13.76 8.20
N THR A 13 5.93 -14.44 7.10
CA THR A 13 5.23 -13.83 5.98
C THR A 13 3.84 -13.55 6.54
N GLU A 14 3.78 -12.57 7.44
CA GLU A 14 2.56 -11.89 7.81
C GLU A 14 2.17 -11.28 6.48
N THR A 15 1.35 -12.00 5.71
CA THR A 15 0.87 -11.55 4.41
C THR A 15 0.27 -10.19 4.68
N THR A 16 1.04 -9.17 4.33
CA THR A 16 0.74 -7.83 4.85
C THR A 16 -0.42 -7.40 3.98
N GLN A 17 -1.59 -7.19 4.59
CA GLN A 17 -2.80 -6.85 3.85
C GLN A 17 -2.48 -5.79 2.80
N PRO A 18 -2.95 -5.93 1.54
CA PRO A 18 -2.64 -4.97 0.48
C PRO A 18 -2.90 -3.55 0.97
N GLN A 19 -1.88 -2.69 0.90
CA GLN A 19 -1.94 -1.33 1.42
C GLN A 19 -2.00 -0.35 0.25
N ALA A 20 -3.03 0.48 0.21
CA ALA A 20 -3.12 1.51 -0.81
C ALA A 20 -2.85 2.88 -0.21
N PHE A 21 -1.87 3.60 -0.73
CA PHE A 21 -1.53 4.95 -0.32
C PHE A 21 -2.19 5.94 -1.27
N ILE A 22 -2.99 6.86 -0.75
CA ILE A 22 -3.49 8.00 -1.52
C ILE A 22 -2.61 9.20 -1.24
N LEU A 23 -1.99 9.74 -2.29
CA LEU A 23 -0.95 10.76 -2.22
C LEU A 23 -1.40 12.02 -2.96
N LYS A 24 -1.07 13.18 -2.39
CA LYS A 24 -1.26 14.48 -3.03
C LYS A 24 0.08 15.08 -3.43
N ALA A 25 0.32 15.23 -4.72
CA ALA A 25 1.50 15.89 -5.25
C ALA A 25 1.49 17.39 -4.95
N LYS A 26 2.68 18.01 -4.94
CA LYS A 26 2.84 19.47 -4.78
C LYS A 26 2.16 20.28 -5.90
N SER A 27 1.97 19.67 -7.08
CA SER A 27 1.21 20.23 -8.19
C SER A 27 -0.29 20.34 -7.92
N GLY A 28 -0.79 19.70 -6.85
CA GLY A 28 -2.21 19.60 -6.53
C GLY A 28 -2.89 18.37 -7.10
N GLN A 29 -2.22 17.61 -7.98
CA GLN A 29 -2.71 16.35 -8.52
C GLN A 29 -2.62 15.23 -7.48
N TRP A 30 -3.53 14.26 -7.59
CA TRP A 30 -3.61 13.09 -6.74
C TRP A 30 -3.08 11.86 -7.47
N SER A 31 -2.56 10.92 -6.68
CA SER A 31 -2.06 9.62 -7.13
C SER A 31 -2.36 8.57 -6.06
N TRP A 32 -2.34 7.31 -6.48
CA TRP A 32 -2.47 6.17 -5.59
C TRP A 32 -1.33 5.18 -5.86
N GLU A 33 -0.89 4.48 -4.81
CA GLU A 33 0.10 3.41 -4.87
C GLU A 33 -0.42 2.20 -4.09
N LEU A 34 -0.47 1.03 -4.72
CA LEU A 34 -0.82 -0.22 -4.08
C LEU A 34 0.45 -0.99 -3.76
N HIS A 35 0.65 -1.31 -2.49
CA HIS A 35 1.74 -2.13 -1.99
C HIS A 35 1.21 -3.47 -1.51
N ILE A 36 1.88 -4.56 -1.90
CA ILE A 36 1.57 -5.92 -1.46
C ILE A 36 2.87 -6.51 -0.92
N ASP A 37 2.82 -7.06 0.30
CA ASP A 37 3.99 -7.59 1.01
C ASP A 37 5.15 -6.58 1.10
N GLY A 38 4.80 -5.28 1.19
CA GLY A 38 5.75 -4.16 1.28
C GLY A 38 6.30 -3.67 -0.06
N GLU A 39 6.01 -4.33 -1.17
CA GLU A 39 6.49 -3.96 -2.50
C GLU A 39 5.44 -3.19 -3.30
N LEU A 40 5.87 -2.19 -4.08
CA LEU A 40 4.99 -1.46 -4.99
C LEU A 40 4.49 -2.41 -6.09
N HIS A 41 3.19 -2.70 -6.08
CA HIS A 41 2.54 -3.56 -7.05
C HIS A 41 2.05 -2.76 -8.26
N GLN A 42 1.34 -1.66 -8.00
CA GLN A 42 0.75 -0.83 -9.05
C GLN A 42 0.56 0.60 -8.54
N ALA A 43 0.58 1.57 -9.46
CA ALA A 43 0.29 2.96 -9.15
C ALA A 43 -0.53 3.62 -10.25
N GLY A 44 -1.26 4.66 -9.90
CA GLY A 44 -1.95 5.56 -10.82
C GLY A 44 -1.76 7.00 -10.41
N ALA A 45 -1.68 7.91 -11.38
CA ALA A 45 -1.43 9.33 -11.11
C ALA A 45 -2.18 10.23 -12.11
N GLY A 46 -2.26 11.51 -11.76
CA GLY A 46 -2.88 12.53 -12.61
C GLY A 46 -4.37 12.77 -12.33
N TYR A 47 -4.82 12.43 -11.12
CA TYR A 47 -6.20 12.63 -10.70
C TYR A 47 -6.40 14.05 -10.15
N ASP A 48 -7.56 14.64 -10.42
CA ASP A 48 -7.88 16.00 -9.98
C ASP A 48 -8.31 16.05 -8.51
N THR A 49 -8.93 14.98 -8.00
CA THR A 49 -9.39 14.87 -6.61
C THR A 49 -8.94 13.59 -5.92
N GLU A 50 -8.99 13.60 -4.58
CA GLU A 50 -8.75 12.41 -3.75
C GLU A 50 -9.73 11.27 -4.11
N GLY A 51 -11.00 11.64 -4.36
CA GLY A 51 -12.05 10.69 -4.75
C GLY A 51 -11.73 10.00 -6.07
N ASP A 52 -11.32 10.75 -7.09
CA ASP A 52 -10.95 10.18 -8.39
C ASP A 52 -9.77 9.21 -8.28
N ALA A 53 -8.80 9.50 -7.39
CA ALA A 53 -7.68 8.60 -7.13
C ALA A 53 -8.13 7.31 -6.41
N ILE A 54 -9.06 7.40 -5.46
CA ILE A 54 -9.62 6.24 -4.77
C ILE A 54 -10.46 5.39 -5.74
N GLU A 55 -11.29 6.02 -6.56
CA GLU A 55 -12.07 5.32 -7.59
C GLU A 55 -11.14 4.62 -8.59
N GLY A 56 -10.13 5.33 -9.11
CA GLY A 56 -9.13 4.76 -10.01
C GLY A 56 -8.35 3.58 -9.41
N LEU A 57 -8.05 3.63 -8.10
CA LEU A 57 -7.46 2.51 -7.37
C LEU A 57 -8.39 1.29 -7.39
N TYR A 58 -9.66 1.45 -7.00
CA TYR A 58 -10.61 0.34 -6.93
C TYR A 58 -10.99 -0.20 -8.32
N GLU A 59 -11.08 0.65 -9.34
CA GLU A 59 -11.31 0.22 -10.72
C GLU A 59 -10.14 -0.62 -11.25
N ALA A 60 -8.90 -0.16 -11.02
CA ALA A 60 -7.71 -0.88 -11.46
C ALA A 60 -7.48 -2.19 -10.69
N ASN A 61 -7.88 -2.22 -9.41
CA ASN A 61 -7.59 -3.31 -8.47
C ASN A 61 -8.86 -4.00 -7.98
N SER A 62 -9.93 -4.01 -8.76
CA SER A 62 -11.24 -4.57 -8.37
C SER A 62 -11.21 -6.06 -8.05
N HIS A 63 -10.13 -6.75 -8.43
CA HIS A 63 -9.87 -8.17 -8.19
C HIS A 63 -9.11 -8.43 -6.89
N ILE A 64 -8.63 -7.39 -6.21
CA ILE A 64 -7.85 -7.48 -4.97
C ILE A 64 -8.78 -7.18 -3.80
N GLU A 65 -8.99 -8.19 -2.95
CA GLU A 65 -9.82 -8.06 -1.76
C GLU A 65 -9.02 -7.53 -0.56
N GLY A 66 -9.72 -6.83 0.34
CA GLY A 66 -9.13 -6.41 1.63
C GLY A 66 -8.07 -5.32 1.53
N ILE A 67 -8.12 -4.48 0.48
CA ILE A 67 -7.24 -3.30 0.38
C ILE A 67 -7.47 -2.39 1.57
N ASN A 68 -6.42 -2.20 2.37
CA ASN A 68 -6.39 -1.24 3.45
C ASN A 68 -6.00 0.14 2.90
N LEU A 69 -6.94 1.07 2.92
CA LEU A 69 -6.72 2.43 2.43
C LEU A 69 -5.97 3.26 3.47
N VAL A 70 -4.77 3.70 3.12
CA VAL A 70 -3.89 4.56 3.92
C VAL A 70 -3.88 5.95 3.30
N LEU A 71 -4.55 6.89 3.96
CA LEU A 71 -4.59 8.28 3.52
C LEU A 71 -3.29 9.00 3.93
N SER A 72 -2.42 9.26 2.97
CA SER A 72 -1.18 10.01 3.20
C SER A 72 -1.42 11.49 2.90
N LYS A 73 -1.63 12.28 3.96
CA LYS A 73 -2.13 13.65 3.85
C LYS A 73 -1.13 14.67 3.26
N ASP A 74 0.14 14.31 3.13
CA ASP A 74 1.17 15.15 2.52
C ASP A 74 2.24 14.27 1.84
N ALA A 75 2.52 14.49 0.56
CA ALA A 75 3.69 13.91 -0.14
C ALA A 75 5.03 14.54 0.32
N GLY A 76 5.13 14.87 1.61
CA GLY A 76 6.26 15.53 2.25
C GLY A 76 7.05 14.64 3.21
N HIS A 77 6.64 13.39 3.44
CA HIS A 77 7.38 12.46 4.27
C HIS A 77 7.85 11.27 3.45
N ALA A 78 9.05 11.38 2.87
CA ALA A 78 9.83 10.19 2.57
C ALA A 78 10.10 9.48 3.91
N PRO A 79 9.71 8.20 4.09
CA PRO A 79 10.23 7.44 5.22
C PRO A 79 11.75 7.28 5.00
N LEU A 80 12.53 7.78 5.97
CA LEU A 80 13.97 7.56 6.07
C LEU A 80 14.28 6.09 6.37
#